data_AF-L5JS15-F1
#
_entry.id   AF-L5JS15-F1
#
_cell.length_a   1.000
_cell.length_b   1.000
_cell.length_c   1.000
_cell.angle_alpha   90.00
_cell.angle_beta   90.00
_cell.angle_gamma   90.00
#
_symmetry.space_group_name_H-M   'P 1'
#
loop_
_entity.id
_entity.type
_entity.pdbx_description
1 polymer ?
#
loop_
_entity_poly.entity_id
_entity_poly.type
_entity_poly.pdbx_seq_one_letter_code
_entity_poly.pdbx_strand_id
1 'polypeptide(L)'
;MPTPDPEGTKEQQCAYALGALGEAVDQENQQKSTNVVYQAHHVSRNKRGQVVGTRGGFRGCTVWLTGLSGAGKTTISFALEEYLVSHAIPCYSLDGDNVRHGLNKNLGFSPGDREENIRRIAEVAKLFADAGLVCITSFISPFAKDRENARKIHESTGLPFFEIFVDAPLNICESRDVKGLYKRARAGEIKGFTGIDSDYEKPETPELVLKTNLSSVSDCVQQVVELLQEQNIVPHTVIKGIHELFVPENKLDQVRAEAEALPSLSITKLDLQWVQVLSEGWATPLKGFMREKEYLQVIHFGTLLDDIQTAEDSQKHYCQLPGPSWGSQDELSTCR
;
A
#
# COMPACT_ATOMS: atom_id res chain seq x y z
N MET A 1 3.07 -50.96 -81.00
CA MET A 1 2.08 -50.09 -80.34
C MET A 1 2.84 -49.24 -79.34
N PRO A 2 2.64 -47.91 -79.34
CA PRO A 2 3.51 -46.96 -78.67
C PRO A 2 3.23 -46.86 -77.17
N THR A 3 4.28 -46.45 -76.46
CA THR A 3 4.37 -46.15 -75.02
C THR A 3 3.53 -44.93 -74.63
N PRO A 4 2.98 -44.86 -73.40
CA PRO A 4 2.33 -43.66 -72.90
C PRO A 4 3.37 -42.63 -72.41
N ASP A 5 3.16 -41.37 -72.83
CA ASP A 5 3.84 -40.17 -72.32
C ASP A 5 3.59 -39.93 -70.83
N PRO A 6 4.57 -39.36 -70.12
CA PRO A 6 4.31 -38.52 -68.96
C PRO A 6 4.86 -37.10 -69.22
N GLU A 7 4.32 -36.38 -70.20
CA GLU A 7 4.42 -34.92 -70.23
C GLU A 7 3.37 -34.34 -69.28
N GLY A 8 3.79 -34.08 -68.05
CA GLY A 8 2.98 -33.38 -67.06
C GLY A 8 3.56 -33.57 -65.67
N THR A 9 4.48 -32.67 -65.28
CA THR A 9 4.75 -32.23 -63.88
C THR A 9 6.17 -31.64 -63.69
N LYS A 10 6.62 -30.73 -64.57
CA LYS A 10 7.72 -29.80 -64.21
C LYS A 10 7.25 -28.38 -63.86
N GLU A 11 6.07 -27.97 -64.33
CA GLU A 11 5.49 -26.67 -63.97
C GLU A 11 4.68 -26.71 -62.66
N GLN A 12 4.16 -27.88 -62.24
CA GLN A 12 3.53 -28.03 -60.92
C GLN A 12 4.53 -28.06 -59.74
N GLN A 13 5.79 -28.44 -59.99
CA GLN A 13 6.80 -28.53 -58.92
C GLN A 13 7.46 -27.18 -58.59
N CYS A 14 7.45 -26.20 -59.51
CA CYS A 14 7.93 -24.84 -59.20
C CYS A 14 6.90 -24.00 -58.40
N ALA A 15 5.61 -24.28 -58.53
CA ALA A 15 4.57 -23.58 -57.78
C ALA A 15 4.53 -23.96 -56.29
N TYR A 16 4.97 -25.18 -55.93
CA TYR A 16 5.09 -25.61 -54.53
C TYR A 16 6.39 -25.15 -53.86
N ALA A 17 7.44 -24.81 -54.63
CA ALA A 17 8.71 -24.34 -54.08
C ALA A 17 8.74 -22.81 -53.83
N LEU A 18 7.88 -22.03 -54.51
CA LEU A 18 7.74 -20.59 -54.30
C LEU A 18 6.67 -20.23 -53.25
N GLY A 19 5.78 -21.16 -52.91
CA GLY A 19 4.81 -21.00 -51.80
C GLY A 19 5.39 -21.31 -50.40
N ALA A 20 6.57 -21.92 -50.33
CA ALA A 20 7.20 -22.36 -49.06
C ALA A 20 8.34 -21.44 -48.58
N LEU A 21 8.53 -20.27 -49.21
CA LEU A 21 9.52 -19.25 -48.82
C LEU A 21 8.86 -17.97 -48.26
N GLY A 22 7.54 -17.99 -48.04
CA GLY A 22 6.74 -16.82 -47.59
C GLY A 22 6.24 -16.89 -46.15
N GLU A 23 6.51 -17.95 -45.40
CA GLU A 23 6.12 -18.10 -43.98
C GLU A 23 7.36 -18.17 -43.09
N ALA A 24 8.19 -17.14 -43.13
CA ALA A 24 9.28 -16.94 -42.19
C ALA A 24 9.30 -15.47 -41.75
N VAL A 25 8.23 -15.04 -41.08
CA VAL A 25 8.21 -13.76 -40.38
C VAL A 25 7.67 -14.01 -38.97
N ASP A 26 8.58 -13.85 -38.02
CA ASP A 26 8.37 -13.63 -36.57
C ASP A 26 7.69 -14.74 -35.76
N GLN A 27 8.36 -15.89 -35.65
CA GLN A 27 8.36 -16.61 -34.37
C GLN A 27 9.41 -15.96 -33.47
N GLU A 28 8.99 -14.98 -32.66
CA GLU A 28 9.78 -14.51 -31.53
C GLU A 28 10.16 -15.72 -30.66
N ASN A 29 11.45 -16.01 -30.65
CA ASN A 29 12.08 -17.04 -29.84
C ASN A 29 11.97 -16.65 -28.35
N GLN A 30 10.79 -16.89 -27.74
CA GLN A 30 10.64 -16.86 -26.29
C GLN A 30 11.38 -18.07 -25.70
N GLN A 31 12.69 -17.94 -25.59
CA GLN A 31 13.52 -18.91 -24.90
C GLN A 31 13.13 -18.90 -23.42
N LYS A 32 12.22 -19.81 -23.05
CA LYS A 32 11.77 -20.00 -21.67
C LYS A 32 12.88 -20.66 -20.88
N SER A 33 13.09 -20.20 -19.64
CA SER A 33 14.08 -20.78 -18.73
C SER A 33 13.77 -22.25 -18.49
N THR A 34 14.51 -23.16 -19.13
CA THR A 34 14.46 -24.59 -18.88
C THR A 34 15.56 -24.94 -17.87
N ASN A 35 15.29 -25.86 -16.93
CA ASN A 35 16.22 -26.30 -15.87
C ASN A 35 16.47 -25.30 -14.71
N VAL A 36 15.46 -24.54 -14.28
CA VAL A 36 15.55 -23.69 -13.07
C VAL A 36 14.95 -24.43 -11.88
N VAL A 37 15.72 -24.55 -10.79
CA VAL A 37 15.24 -25.07 -9.50
C VAL A 37 15.12 -23.89 -8.54
N TYR A 38 13.97 -23.75 -7.88
CA TYR A 38 13.77 -22.73 -6.85
C TYR A 38 14.72 -22.97 -5.68
N GLN A 39 15.55 -21.99 -5.36
CA GLN A 39 16.42 -22.02 -4.20
C GLN A 39 15.74 -21.29 -3.05
N ALA A 40 15.32 -22.04 -2.03
CA ALA A 40 14.73 -21.46 -0.84
C ALA A 40 15.77 -20.61 -0.08
N HIS A 41 15.39 -19.40 0.33
CA HIS A 41 16.23 -18.57 1.19
C HIS A 41 16.41 -19.21 2.58
N HIS A 42 17.61 -19.10 3.14
CA HIS A 42 17.93 -19.60 4.49
C HIS A 42 17.39 -18.71 5.64
N VAL A 43 16.86 -17.53 5.32
CA VAL A 43 16.35 -16.55 6.29
C VAL A 43 14.86 -16.35 6.07
N SER A 44 14.05 -16.55 7.12
CA SER A 44 12.61 -16.35 7.06
C SER A 44 12.23 -14.87 7.01
N ARG A 45 11.05 -14.56 6.47
CA ARG A 45 10.48 -13.19 6.48
C ARG A 45 10.40 -12.59 7.87
N ASN A 46 10.02 -13.38 8.88
CA ASN A 46 9.98 -12.92 10.27
C ASN A 46 11.36 -12.45 10.74
N LYS A 47 12.43 -13.19 10.44
CA LYS A 47 13.80 -12.81 10.80
C LYS A 47 14.27 -11.59 10.01
N ARG A 48 13.94 -11.52 8.72
CA ARG A 48 14.22 -10.35 7.86
C ARG A 48 13.54 -9.09 8.40
N GLY A 49 12.28 -9.18 8.80
CA GLY A 49 11.52 -8.08 9.41
C GLY A 49 12.04 -7.59 10.77
N GLN A 50 12.93 -8.33 11.44
CA GLN A 50 13.59 -7.84 12.66
C GLN A 50 14.78 -6.90 12.36
N VAL A 51 15.30 -6.91 11.13
CA VAL A 51 16.49 -6.12 10.76
C VAL A 51 16.20 -5.05 9.69
N VAL A 52 15.02 -5.08 9.09
CA VAL A 52 14.59 -4.09 8.10
C VAL A 52 13.89 -2.93 8.80
N GLY A 53 14.62 -1.83 8.98
CA GLY A 53 14.17 -0.64 9.71
C GLY A 53 14.33 -0.76 11.22
N THR A 54 13.85 0.24 11.95
CA THR A 54 13.93 0.27 13.43
C THR A 54 12.68 -0.32 14.10
N ARG A 55 11.57 -0.42 13.36
CA ARG A 55 10.31 -1.00 13.84
C ARG A 55 10.34 -2.52 13.67
N GLY A 56 10.11 -3.27 14.74
CA GLY A 56 10.06 -4.74 14.69
C GLY A 56 8.87 -5.27 13.87
N GLY A 57 9.06 -6.41 13.21
CA GLY A 57 8.01 -7.12 12.47
C GLY A 57 8.14 -6.99 10.94
N PHE A 58 7.75 -8.05 10.24
CA PHE A 58 7.72 -8.05 8.78
C PHE A 58 6.52 -7.28 8.27
N ARG A 59 6.76 -6.31 7.38
CA ARG A 59 5.73 -5.42 6.80
C ARG A 59 5.87 -5.26 5.28
N GLY A 60 6.55 -6.21 4.65
CA GLY A 60 6.79 -6.17 3.22
C GLY A 60 5.48 -6.31 2.44
N CYS A 61 5.18 -5.35 1.58
CA CYS A 61 3.96 -5.28 0.80
C CYS A 61 4.14 -4.43 -0.46
N THR A 62 3.14 -4.47 -1.34
CA THR A 62 3.11 -3.62 -2.53
C THR A 62 1.89 -2.71 -2.53
N VAL A 63 2.13 -1.41 -2.62
CA VAL A 63 1.14 -0.37 -2.88
C VAL A 63 1.14 -0.10 -4.38
N TRP A 64 0.10 -0.54 -5.08
CA TRP A 64 -0.02 -0.46 -6.53
C TRP A 64 -0.93 0.69 -6.95
N LEU A 65 -0.33 1.83 -7.33
CA LEU A 65 -1.09 2.97 -7.82
C LEU A 65 -1.40 2.80 -9.31
N THR A 66 -2.67 2.82 -9.67
CA THR A 66 -3.15 2.75 -11.06
C THR A 66 -4.03 3.96 -11.39
N GLY A 67 -4.02 4.44 -12.63
CA GLY A 67 -4.78 5.63 -13.03
C GLY A 67 -4.30 6.25 -14.33
N LEU A 68 -5.08 7.18 -14.88
CA LEU A 68 -4.73 7.93 -16.09
C LEU A 68 -3.41 8.72 -15.93
N SER A 69 -2.75 9.04 -17.04
CA SER A 69 -1.63 9.98 -17.03
C SER A 69 -2.08 11.32 -16.45
N GLY A 70 -1.30 11.97 -15.59
CA GLY A 70 -1.72 13.23 -14.94
C GLY A 70 -2.77 13.10 -13.83
N ALA A 71 -3.23 11.88 -13.49
CA ALA A 71 -4.14 11.67 -12.37
C ALA A 71 -3.52 11.92 -10.98
N GLY A 72 -2.18 11.89 -10.87
CA GLY A 72 -1.47 12.22 -9.62
C GLY A 72 -0.65 11.08 -9.00
N LYS A 73 -0.54 9.92 -9.65
CA LYS A 73 0.18 8.74 -9.13
C LYS A 73 1.59 9.04 -8.60
N THR A 74 2.44 9.68 -9.41
CA THR A 74 3.82 10.02 -9.02
C THR A 74 3.84 10.96 -7.80
N THR A 75 2.94 11.96 -7.76
CA THR A 75 2.82 12.88 -6.62
C THR A 75 2.43 12.16 -5.34
N ILE A 76 1.43 11.26 -5.39
CA ILE A 76 1.02 10.46 -4.23
C ILE A 76 2.13 9.49 -3.83
N SER A 77 2.80 8.86 -4.78
CA SER A 77 3.92 7.94 -4.51
C SER A 77 5.05 8.62 -3.74
N PHE A 78 5.49 9.80 -4.17
CA PHE A 78 6.58 10.52 -3.50
C PHE A 78 6.17 11.04 -2.12
N ALA A 79 4.96 11.56 -1.98
CA ALA A 79 4.48 12.03 -0.68
C ALA A 79 4.28 10.85 0.31
N LEU A 80 3.84 9.68 -0.17
CA LEU A 80 3.76 8.47 0.64
C LEU A 80 5.15 7.94 1.01
N GLU A 81 6.10 7.96 0.07
CA GLU A 81 7.50 7.57 0.32
C GLU A 81 8.11 8.47 1.42
N GLU A 82 7.96 9.79 1.32
CA GLU A 82 8.39 10.75 2.34
C GLU A 82 7.73 10.49 3.70
N TYR A 83 6.42 10.20 3.72
CA TYR A 83 5.72 9.82 4.94
C TYR A 83 6.33 8.56 5.57
N LEU A 84 6.51 7.49 4.80
CA LEU A 84 7.03 6.22 5.34
C LEU A 84 8.47 6.37 5.86
N VAL A 85 9.33 7.06 5.11
CA VAL A 85 10.71 7.34 5.52
C VAL A 85 10.75 8.16 6.81
N SER A 86 9.94 9.23 6.92
CA SER A 86 9.86 10.05 8.14
C SER A 86 9.31 9.30 9.35
N HIS A 87 8.58 8.20 9.14
CA HIS A 87 8.07 7.31 10.20
C HIS A 87 8.95 6.07 10.42
N ALA A 88 10.17 6.07 9.88
CA ALA A 88 11.16 4.98 9.98
C ALA A 88 10.69 3.63 9.41
N ILE A 89 9.90 3.68 8.35
CA ILE A 89 9.43 2.50 7.60
C ILE A 89 10.16 2.47 6.25
N PRO A 90 11.07 1.50 6.02
CA PRO A 90 11.77 1.37 4.75
C PRO A 90 10.80 1.07 3.60
N CYS A 91 10.90 1.88 2.54
CA CYS A 91 10.08 1.79 1.35
C CYS A 91 10.92 2.08 0.10
N TYR A 92 10.36 1.82 -1.08
CA TYR A 92 10.98 2.17 -2.35
C TYR A 92 9.95 2.38 -3.44
N SER A 93 10.06 3.48 -4.19
CA SER A 93 9.18 3.77 -5.33
C SER A 93 9.72 3.24 -6.66
N LEU A 94 8.88 2.48 -7.37
CA LEU A 94 9.05 2.08 -8.77
C LEU A 94 8.16 2.95 -9.65
N ASP A 95 8.75 3.92 -10.35
CA ASP A 95 8.05 4.80 -11.28
C ASP A 95 8.36 4.46 -12.75
N GLY A 96 7.43 4.82 -13.63
CA GLY A 96 7.52 4.70 -15.08
C GLY A 96 8.81 5.27 -15.64
N ASP A 97 9.23 6.44 -15.17
CA ASP A 97 10.43 7.10 -15.66
C ASP A 97 11.70 6.34 -15.22
N ASN A 98 11.78 5.91 -13.96
CA ASN A 98 12.95 5.19 -13.43
C ASN A 98 13.13 3.80 -14.07
N VAL A 99 12.06 3.03 -14.18
CA VAL A 99 12.13 1.64 -14.67
C VAL A 99 12.34 1.59 -16.19
N ARG A 100 11.76 2.53 -16.94
CA ARG A 100 11.89 2.57 -18.41
C ARG A 100 13.28 2.99 -18.91
N HIS A 101 14.08 3.69 -18.10
CA HIS A 101 15.47 3.98 -18.47
C HIS A 101 16.45 2.84 -18.10
N GLY A 102 16.04 1.91 -17.23
CA GLY A 102 16.85 0.79 -16.77
C GLY A 102 16.31 -0.56 -17.24
N LEU A 103 15.60 -1.25 -16.35
CA LEU A 103 15.12 -2.63 -16.53
C LEU A 103 14.26 -2.82 -17.79
N ASN A 104 13.42 -1.83 -18.12
CA ASN A 104 12.46 -1.91 -19.21
C ASN A 104 12.84 -1.03 -20.42
N LYS A 105 14.13 -0.67 -20.56
CA LYS A 105 14.62 0.16 -21.67
C LYS A 105 14.47 -0.46 -23.06
N ASN A 106 14.32 -1.78 -23.12
CA ASN A 106 14.12 -2.53 -24.36
C ASN A 106 12.65 -2.68 -24.77
N LEU A 107 11.70 -2.17 -23.96
CA LEU A 107 10.28 -2.28 -24.23
C LEU A 107 9.74 -1.00 -24.86
N GLY A 108 9.00 -1.15 -25.95
CA GLY A 108 8.31 -0.06 -26.61
C GLY A 108 6.97 0.30 -25.97
N PHE A 109 6.02 0.64 -26.83
CA PHE A 109 4.64 1.01 -26.45
C PHE A 109 3.58 0.15 -27.14
N SER A 110 3.98 -0.95 -27.78
CA SER A 110 3.04 -1.95 -28.31
C SER A 110 2.22 -2.58 -27.17
N PRO A 111 1.04 -3.18 -27.45
CA PRO A 111 0.26 -3.88 -26.42
C PRO A 111 1.07 -4.97 -25.70
N GLY A 112 1.85 -5.77 -26.43
CA GLY A 112 2.71 -6.82 -25.84
C GLY A 112 3.83 -6.26 -24.98
N ASP A 113 4.48 -5.17 -25.41
CA ASP A 113 5.50 -4.48 -24.60
C ASP A 113 4.92 -3.89 -23.31
N ARG A 114 3.68 -3.41 -23.35
CA ARG A 114 2.98 -2.87 -22.17
C ARG A 114 2.65 -3.97 -21.17
N GLU A 115 2.15 -5.10 -21.64
CA GLU A 115 1.89 -6.29 -20.82
C GLU A 115 3.20 -6.76 -20.15
N GLU A 116 4.28 -6.94 -20.93
CA GLU A 116 5.58 -7.35 -20.40
C GLU A 116 6.18 -6.32 -19.44
N ASN A 117 5.99 -5.03 -19.72
CA ASN A 117 6.43 -3.96 -18.82
C ASN A 117 5.78 -4.12 -17.44
N ILE A 118 4.45 -4.27 -17.39
CA ILE A 118 3.72 -4.45 -16.13
C ILE A 118 4.07 -5.77 -15.46
N ARG A 119 4.23 -6.86 -16.21
CA ARG A 119 4.66 -8.17 -15.67
C ARG A 119 6.03 -8.08 -14.98
N ARG A 120 7.03 -7.43 -15.61
CA ARG A 120 8.35 -7.24 -15.00
C ARG A 120 8.28 -6.41 -13.73
N ILE A 121 7.51 -5.33 -13.74
CA ILE A 121 7.32 -4.48 -12.56
C ILE A 121 6.67 -5.26 -11.42
N ALA A 122 5.66 -6.09 -11.71
CA ALA A 122 5.00 -6.91 -10.69
C ALA A 122 5.97 -7.89 -10.01
N GLU A 123 6.84 -8.56 -10.77
CA GLU A 123 7.86 -9.45 -10.22
C GLU A 123 8.89 -8.68 -9.37
N VAL A 124 9.33 -7.51 -9.84
CA VAL A 124 10.26 -6.67 -9.06
C VAL A 124 9.62 -6.15 -7.78
N ALA A 125 8.38 -5.68 -7.84
CA ALA A 125 7.64 -5.23 -6.67
C ALA A 125 7.48 -6.34 -5.62
N LYS A 126 7.20 -7.57 -6.09
CA LYS A 126 7.20 -8.76 -5.23
C LYS A 126 8.55 -9.01 -4.57
N LEU A 127 9.67 -8.83 -5.28
CA LEU A 127 11.00 -9.00 -4.69
C LEU A 127 11.28 -7.96 -3.58
N PHE A 128 10.86 -6.70 -3.79
CA PHE A 128 10.96 -5.65 -2.75
C PHE A 128 10.07 -5.95 -1.55
N ALA A 129 8.82 -6.36 -1.80
CA ALA A 129 7.90 -6.77 -0.75
C ALA A 129 8.43 -7.99 0.01
N ASP A 130 8.95 -9.02 -0.66
CA ASP A 130 9.58 -10.17 0.00
C ASP A 130 10.79 -9.74 0.83
N ALA A 131 11.58 -8.77 0.35
CA ALA A 131 12.69 -8.16 1.07
C ALA A 131 12.28 -7.39 2.35
N GLY A 132 10.99 -7.19 2.58
CA GLY A 132 10.44 -6.55 3.78
C GLY A 132 10.21 -5.03 3.64
N LEU A 133 10.36 -4.48 2.44
CA LEU A 133 10.09 -3.07 2.16
C LEU A 133 8.63 -2.87 1.74
N VAL A 134 8.12 -1.67 1.96
CA VAL A 134 6.89 -1.20 1.30
C VAL A 134 7.26 -0.76 -0.12
N CYS A 135 6.92 -1.56 -1.13
CA CYS A 135 7.15 -1.22 -2.53
C CYS A 135 5.98 -0.38 -3.05
N ILE A 136 6.24 0.82 -3.55
CA ILE A 136 5.20 1.69 -4.13
C ILE A 136 5.38 1.67 -5.65
N THR A 137 4.35 1.35 -6.42
CA THR A 137 4.41 1.38 -7.89
C THR A 137 3.49 2.45 -8.45
N SER A 138 3.95 3.25 -9.41
CA SER A 138 3.21 4.40 -9.96
C SER A 138 3.00 4.35 -11.47
N PHE A 139 2.47 3.23 -11.96
CA PHE A 139 2.27 3.00 -13.40
C PHE A 139 0.83 3.25 -13.84
N ILE A 140 0.60 3.45 -15.15
CA ILE A 140 -0.77 3.59 -15.65
C ILE A 140 -1.54 2.27 -15.50
N SER A 141 -0.88 1.13 -15.75
CA SER A 141 -1.46 -0.23 -15.68
C SER A 141 -2.93 -0.29 -16.12
N PRO A 142 -3.23 0.05 -17.39
CA PRO A 142 -4.59 0.36 -17.83
C PRO A 142 -5.53 -0.84 -17.86
N PHE A 143 -5.01 -2.05 -18.04
CA PHE A 143 -5.81 -3.26 -18.21
C PHE A 143 -5.97 -4.02 -16.90
N ALA A 144 -7.20 -4.44 -16.60
CA ALA A 144 -7.55 -5.21 -15.42
C ALA A 144 -6.81 -6.55 -15.37
N LYS A 145 -6.65 -7.22 -16.53
CA LYS A 145 -5.88 -8.47 -16.64
C LYS A 145 -4.47 -8.35 -16.06
N ASP A 146 -3.78 -7.25 -16.36
CA ASP A 146 -2.38 -7.06 -15.94
C ASP A 146 -2.28 -6.75 -14.45
N ARG A 147 -3.21 -5.95 -13.92
CA ARG A 147 -3.29 -5.64 -12.49
C ARG A 147 -3.66 -6.87 -11.67
N GLU A 148 -4.59 -7.67 -12.16
CA GLU A 148 -4.99 -8.94 -11.53
C GLU A 148 -3.86 -9.97 -11.55
N ASN A 149 -3.07 -10.02 -12.63
CA ASN A 149 -1.87 -10.84 -12.66
C ASN A 149 -0.84 -10.37 -11.63
N ALA A 150 -0.62 -9.05 -11.51
CA ALA A 150 0.26 -8.49 -10.50
C ALA A 150 -0.19 -8.84 -9.08
N ARG A 151 -1.50 -8.77 -8.80
CA ARG A 151 -2.11 -9.20 -7.54
C ARG A 151 -1.85 -10.68 -7.25
N LYS A 152 -2.15 -11.57 -8.21
CA LYS A 152 -1.90 -13.03 -8.09
C LYS A 152 -0.44 -13.37 -7.80
N ILE A 153 0.51 -12.66 -8.41
CA ILE A 153 1.95 -12.85 -8.16
C ILE A 153 2.28 -12.60 -6.67
N HIS A 154 1.65 -11.62 -6.03
CA HIS A 154 1.87 -11.31 -4.62
C HIS A 154 1.13 -12.29 -3.70
N GLU A 155 -0.16 -12.52 -3.95
CA GLU A 155 -1.02 -13.41 -3.16
C GLU A 155 -0.51 -14.85 -3.15
N SER A 156 -0.04 -15.37 -4.29
CA SER A 156 0.56 -16.71 -4.38
C SER A 156 1.79 -16.89 -3.49
N THR A 157 2.42 -15.79 -3.06
CA THR A 157 3.54 -15.80 -2.12
C THR A 157 3.18 -15.28 -0.74
N GLY A 158 1.89 -15.04 -0.46
CA GLY A 158 1.42 -14.52 0.82
C GLY A 158 1.95 -13.11 1.15
N LEU A 159 2.20 -12.28 0.13
CA LEU A 159 2.56 -10.87 0.30
C LEU A 159 1.32 -10.00 0.10
N PRO A 160 1.05 -9.02 0.99
CA PRO A 160 -0.04 -8.08 0.79
C PRO A 160 0.13 -7.22 -0.46
N PHE A 161 -0.97 -7.01 -1.17
CA PHE A 161 -1.04 -6.19 -2.38
C PHE A 161 -2.25 -5.26 -2.27
N PHE A 162 -2.01 -3.95 -2.43
CA PHE A 162 -3.03 -2.93 -2.30
C PHE A 162 -3.16 -2.17 -3.62
N GLU A 163 -4.22 -2.45 -4.37
CA GLU A 163 -4.57 -1.72 -5.59
C GLU A 163 -5.27 -0.42 -5.24
N ILE A 164 -4.60 0.70 -5.51
CA ILE A 164 -5.10 2.03 -5.22
C ILE A 164 -5.42 2.73 -6.53
N PHE A 165 -6.72 2.96 -6.76
CA PHE A 165 -7.18 3.66 -7.95
C PHE A 165 -7.07 5.16 -7.76
N VAL A 166 -6.10 5.77 -8.43
CA VAL A 166 -5.92 7.23 -8.50
C VAL A 166 -6.86 7.77 -9.58
N ASP A 167 -8.06 8.16 -9.16
CA ASP A 167 -9.18 8.53 -10.03
C ASP A 167 -9.28 10.05 -10.17
N ALA A 168 -8.97 10.51 -11.38
CA ALA A 168 -9.26 11.85 -11.85
C ALA A 168 -9.92 11.75 -13.23
N PRO A 169 -10.98 12.54 -13.50
CA PRO A 169 -11.60 12.58 -14.82
C PRO A 169 -10.59 12.92 -15.92
N LEU A 170 -10.79 12.35 -17.12
CA LEU A 170 -9.89 12.54 -18.27
C LEU A 170 -9.70 14.02 -18.63
N ASN A 171 -10.77 14.81 -18.63
CA ASN A 171 -10.70 16.25 -18.92
C ASN A 171 -9.83 17.02 -17.91
N ILE A 172 -9.82 16.62 -16.64
CA ILE A 172 -8.94 17.20 -15.61
C ILE A 172 -7.49 16.73 -15.81
N CYS A 173 -7.28 15.48 -16.22
CA CYS A 173 -5.94 14.98 -16.55
C CYS A 173 -5.36 15.69 -17.79
N GLU A 174 -6.19 15.90 -18.82
CA GLU A 174 -5.86 16.67 -20.02
C GLU A 174 -5.58 18.14 -19.72
N SER A 175 -6.32 18.77 -18.81
CA SER A 175 -6.07 20.17 -18.45
C SER A 175 -4.77 20.35 -17.66
N ARG A 176 -4.37 19.35 -16.86
CA ARG A 176 -3.09 19.36 -16.14
C ARG A 176 -1.88 19.21 -17.05
N ASP A 177 -1.99 18.37 -18.10
CA ASP A 177 -0.96 17.99 -19.08
C ASP A 177 0.50 18.17 -18.63
N VAL A 178 0.84 17.61 -17.46
CA VAL A 178 2.09 17.92 -16.73
C VAL A 178 3.35 17.69 -17.57
N LYS A 179 3.29 16.71 -18.49
CA LYS A 179 4.40 16.31 -19.36
C LYS A 179 4.18 16.68 -20.83
N GLY A 180 3.12 17.42 -21.17
CA GLY A 180 2.76 17.76 -22.55
C GLY A 180 2.35 16.55 -23.41
N LEU A 181 2.00 15.42 -22.79
CA LEU A 181 1.73 14.16 -23.48
C LEU A 181 0.33 14.15 -24.11
N TYR A 182 -0.65 14.79 -23.46
CA TYR A 182 -2.01 14.86 -23.98
C TYR A 182 -2.08 15.72 -25.24
N LYS A 183 -1.42 16.88 -25.24
CA LYS A 183 -1.31 17.72 -26.45
C LYS A 183 -0.69 16.96 -27.63
N ARG A 184 0.39 16.21 -27.38
CA ARG A 184 1.09 15.42 -28.41
C ARG A 184 0.27 14.23 -28.90
N ALA A 185 -0.47 13.57 -28.01
CA ALA A 185 -1.41 12.52 -28.39
C ALA A 185 -2.54 13.07 -29.27
N ARG A 186 -3.15 14.20 -28.91
CA ARG A 186 -4.18 14.88 -29.72
C ARG A 186 -3.67 15.34 -31.09
N ALA A 187 -2.38 15.67 -31.20
CA ALA A 187 -1.71 15.99 -32.46
C ALA A 187 -1.34 14.75 -33.30
N GLY A 188 -1.57 13.53 -32.81
CA GLY A 188 -1.24 12.28 -33.49
C GLY A 188 0.24 11.88 -33.43
N GLU A 189 1.07 12.59 -32.65
CA GLU A 189 2.49 12.30 -32.49
C GLU A 189 2.72 11.06 -31.60
N ILE A 190 1.81 10.78 -30.67
CA ILE A 190 1.87 9.64 -29.75
C ILE A 190 0.64 8.77 -29.99
N LYS A 191 0.84 7.58 -30.55
CA LYS A 191 -0.24 6.61 -30.80
C LYS A 191 -0.51 5.72 -29.59
N GLY A 192 -1.76 5.30 -29.44
CA GLY A 192 -2.17 4.36 -28.40
C GLY A 192 -2.08 4.94 -26.99
N PHE A 193 -2.21 6.27 -26.84
CA PHE A 193 -2.15 6.90 -25.53
C PHE A 193 -3.40 6.59 -24.71
N THR A 194 -3.23 6.06 -23.50
CA THR A 194 -4.33 5.66 -22.62
C THR A 194 -5.24 6.85 -22.28
N GLY A 195 -6.54 6.68 -22.50
CA GLY A 195 -7.57 7.70 -22.35
C GLY A 195 -7.86 8.50 -23.62
N ILE A 196 -7.06 8.36 -24.68
CA ILE A 196 -7.28 9.04 -25.98
C ILE A 196 -7.53 7.98 -27.07
N ASP A 197 -6.50 7.18 -27.37
CA ASP A 197 -6.53 6.16 -28.44
C ASP A 197 -6.43 4.73 -27.90
N SER A 198 -6.44 4.56 -26.57
CA SER A 198 -6.39 3.27 -25.86
C SER A 198 -7.24 3.38 -24.61
N ASP A 199 -7.95 2.30 -24.28
CA ASP A 199 -8.83 2.29 -23.12
C ASP A 199 -8.08 2.27 -21.78
N TYR A 200 -8.78 2.74 -20.75
CA TYR A 200 -8.41 2.55 -19.35
C TYR A 200 -9.54 1.81 -18.65
N GLU A 201 -9.29 0.57 -18.23
CA GLU A 201 -10.26 -0.25 -17.53
C GLU A 201 -10.21 0.10 -16.04
N LYS A 202 -11.26 0.79 -15.56
CA LYS A 202 -11.34 1.18 -14.15
C LYS A 202 -11.33 -0.07 -13.25
N PRO A 203 -10.56 -0.08 -12.15
CA PRO A 203 -10.61 -1.17 -11.18
C PRO A 203 -12.02 -1.35 -10.62
N GLU A 204 -12.50 -2.59 -10.59
CA GLU A 204 -13.83 -2.93 -10.05
C GLU A 204 -13.82 -3.01 -8.52
N THR A 205 -12.78 -3.60 -7.94
CA THR A 205 -12.63 -3.82 -6.50
C THR A 205 -11.25 -3.38 -5.98
N PRO A 206 -10.85 -2.11 -6.16
CA PRO A 206 -9.62 -1.61 -5.57
C PRO A 206 -9.75 -1.54 -4.04
N GLU A 207 -8.65 -1.75 -3.30
CA GLU A 207 -8.63 -1.55 -1.84
C GLU A 207 -8.89 -0.09 -1.45
N LEU A 208 -8.53 0.87 -2.32
CA LEU A 208 -8.78 2.29 -2.09
C LEU A 208 -8.97 3.07 -3.41
N VAL A 209 -9.85 4.08 -3.38
CA VAL A 209 -10.04 5.01 -4.50
C VAL A 209 -9.71 6.43 -4.05
N LEU A 210 -8.73 7.05 -4.70
CA LEU A 210 -8.29 8.42 -4.41
C LEU A 210 -8.87 9.39 -5.44
N LYS A 211 -9.77 10.28 -5.02
CA LYS A 211 -10.38 11.32 -5.87
C LYS A 211 -9.51 12.57 -5.92
N THR A 212 -8.45 12.56 -6.70
CA THR A 212 -7.42 13.64 -6.69
C THR A 212 -7.87 14.96 -7.32
N ASN A 213 -9.10 15.04 -7.83
CA ASN A 213 -9.73 16.30 -8.23
C ASN A 213 -10.55 16.95 -7.10
N LEU A 214 -10.83 16.21 -6.02
CA LEU A 214 -11.65 16.65 -4.88
C LEU A 214 -10.84 16.72 -3.58
N SER A 215 -9.73 16.00 -3.49
CA SER A 215 -8.92 15.87 -2.29
C SER A 215 -7.52 16.44 -2.50
N SER A 216 -6.91 16.96 -1.43
CA SER A 216 -5.53 17.40 -1.47
C SER A 216 -4.56 16.20 -1.47
N VAL A 217 -3.29 16.45 -1.79
CA VAL A 217 -2.24 15.42 -1.70
C VAL A 217 -2.15 14.84 -0.28
N SER A 218 -2.23 15.70 0.74
CA SER A 218 -2.18 15.27 2.15
C SER A 218 -3.34 14.35 2.49
N ASP A 219 -4.57 14.68 2.07
CA ASP A 219 -5.75 13.85 2.34
C ASP A 219 -5.65 12.49 1.64
N CYS A 220 -5.11 12.46 0.42
CA CYS A 220 -4.89 11.22 -0.31
C CYS A 220 -3.84 10.35 0.39
N VAL A 221 -2.71 10.92 0.82
CA VAL A 221 -1.68 10.16 1.55
C VAL A 221 -2.24 9.64 2.86
N GLN A 222 -3.00 10.43 3.61
CA GLN A 222 -3.61 10.03 4.87
C GLN A 222 -4.55 8.82 4.69
N GLN A 223 -5.38 8.79 3.64
CA GLN A 223 -6.22 7.63 3.32
C GLN A 223 -5.40 6.36 3.04
N VAL A 224 -4.27 6.49 2.32
CA VAL A 224 -3.37 5.33 2.08
C VAL A 224 -2.74 4.87 3.39
N VAL A 225 -2.30 5.81 4.23
CA VAL A 225 -1.72 5.49 5.54
C VAL A 225 -2.72 4.78 6.44
N GLU A 226 -3.97 5.24 6.48
CA GLU A 226 -5.06 4.59 7.24
C GLU A 226 -5.28 3.16 6.77
N LEU A 227 -5.38 2.92 5.46
CA LEU A 227 -5.42 1.57 4.89
C LEU A 227 -4.24 0.73 5.36
N LEU A 228 -3.01 1.25 5.29
CA LEU A 228 -1.81 0.53 5.72
C LEU A 228 -1.77 0.28 7.22
N GLN A 229 -2.41 1.13 8.03
CA GLN A 229 -2.55 0.93 9.47
C GLN A 229 -3.55 -0.17 9.81
N GLU A 230 -4.72 -0.17 9.17
CA GLU A 230 -5.72 -1.23 9.31
C GLU A 230 -5.16 -2.62 8.96
N GLN A 231 -4.21 -2.65 8.00
CA GLN A 231 -3.54 -3.85 7.53
C GLN A 231 -2.25 -4.18 8.33
N ASN A 232 -1.98 -3.46 9.42
CA ASN A 232 -0.81 -3.63 10.29
C ASN A 232 0.56 -3.49 9.60
N ILE A 233 0.60 -2.77 8.47
CA ILE A 233 1.85 -2.45 7.75
C ILE A 233 2.52 -1.23 8.40
N VAL A 234 1.72 -0.20 8.66
CA VAL A 234 2.13 1.01 9.37
C VAL A 234 1.58 0.92 10.79
N PRO A 235 2.39 1.00 11.85
CA PRO A 235 1.86 1.05 13.21
C PRO A 235 1.07 2.34 13.44
N HIS A 236 0.00 2.26 14.23
CA HIS A 236 -0.63 3.47 14.75
C HIS A 236 0.35 4.18 15.70
N THR A 237 0.98 5.24 15.23
CA THR A 237 1.88 6.05 16.06
C THR A 237 1.06 7.05 16.85
N VAL A 238 0.84 6.74 18.14
CA VAL A 238 0.19 7.57 19.16
C VAL A 238 -1.26 7.95 18.82
N ILE A 239 -2.20 7.52 19.65
CA ILE A 239 -3.61 7.90 19.55
C ILE A 239 -3.69 9.44 19.60
N LYS A 240 -4.01 10.09 18.47
CA LYS A 240 -4.10 11.56 18.36
C LYS A 240 -5.39 12.15 18.96
N GLY A 241 -6.16 11.38 19.71
CA GLY A 241 -7.46 11.78 20.24
C GLY A 241 -7.74 11.21 21.61
N ILE A 242 -8.72 11.80 22.29
CA ILE A 242 -9.21 11.32 23.59
C ILE A 242 -9.78 9.91 23.39
N HIS A 243 -9.24 8.94 24.11
CA HIS A 243 -9.72 7.57 24.12
C HIS A 243 -10.64 7.36 25.33
N GLU A 244 -11.93 7.64 25.14
CA GLU A 244 -12.95 7.41 26.15
C GLU A 244 -13.16 5.91 26.38
N LEU A 245 -13.34 5.52 27.65
CA LEU A 245 -13.61 4.14 28.06
C LEU A 245 -15.08 3.90 28.43
N PHE A 246 -15.97 4.83 28.05
CA PHE A 246 -17.41 4.63 28.21
C PHE A 246 -17.92 3.55 27.26
N VAL A 247 -18.88 2.76 27.75
CA VAL A 247 -19.65 1.86 26.91
C VAL A 247 -20.59 2.70 26.04
N PRO A 248 -20.65 2.49 24.72
CA PRO A 248 -21.60 3.18 23.86
C PRO A 248 -23.04 3.04 24.34
N GLU A 249 -23.83 4.12 24.29
CA GLU A 249 -25.19 4.17 24.88
C GLU A 249 -26.09 3.01 24.43
N ASN A 250 -25.97 2.62 23.15
CA ASN A 250 -26.73 1.53 22.55
C ASN A 250 -26.39 0.12 23.07
N LYS A 251 -25.35 -0.02 23.90
CA LYS A 251 -24.92 -1.29 24.51
C LYS A 251 -25.06 -1.30 26.03
N LEU A 252 -25.48 -0.20 26.66
CA LEU A 252 -25.49 -0.06 28.12
C LEU A 252 -26.32 -1.12 28.83
N ASP A 253 -27.55 -1.37 28.38
CA ASP A 253 -28.45 -2.33 29.04
C ASP A 253 -27.90 -3.76 28.97
N GLN A 254 -27.31 -4.12 27.83
CA GLN A 254 -26.67 -5.43 27.65
C GLN A 254 -25.46 -5.58 28.58
N VAL A 255 -24.55 -4.60 28.62
CA VAL A 255 -23.34 -4.67 29.44
C VAL A 255 -23.67 -4.60 30.93
N ARG A 256 -24.73 -3.87 31.34
CA ARG A 256 -25.24 -3.88 32.72
C ARG A 256 -25.72 -5.28 33.15
N ALA A 257 -26.52 -5.93 32.30
CA ALA A 257 -26.99 -7.29 32.58
C ALA A 257 -25.83 -8.30 32.68
N GLU A 258 -24.80 -8.15 31.85
CA GLU A 258 -23.57 -8.95 31.94
C GLU A 258 -22.80 -8.67 33.24
N ALA A 259 -22.65 -7.39 33.61
CA ALA A 259 -21.92 -6.98 34.80
C ALA A 259 -22.54 -7.50 36.12
N GLU A 260 -23.87 -7.63 36.18
CA GLU A 260 -24.58 -8.21 37.33
C GLU A 260 -24.23 -9.69 37.57
N ALA A 261 -23.83 -10.41 36.53
CA ALA A 261 -23.42 -11.81 36.63
C ALA A 261 -21.95 -12.00 37.04
N LEU A 262 -21.16 -10.92 37.08
CA LEU A 262 -19.72 -10.97 37.39
C LEU A 262 -19.45 -10.78 38.90
N PRO A 263 -18.33 -11.32 39.42
CA PRO A 263 -17.88 -11.00 40.76
C PRO A 263 -17.67 -9.49 40.92
N SER A 264 -18.09 -8.94 42.06
CA SER A 264 -17.97 -7.51 42.35
C SER A 264 -16.81 -7.21 43.28
N LEU A 265 -16.23 -6.01 43.11
CA LEU A 265 -15.22 -5.44 43.99
C LEU A 265 -15.73 -4.08 44.48
N SER A 266 -15.82 -3.90 45.79
CA SER A 266 -16.18 -2.60 46.38
C SER A 266 -15.02 -1.63 46.22
N ILE A 267 -15.30 -0.47 45.62
CA ILE A 267 -14.33 0.60 45.43
C ILE A 267 -14.66 1.82 46.30
N THR A 268 -13.65 2.60 46.64
CA THR A 268 -13.82 3.83 47.42
C THR A 268 -14.25 5.01 46.55
N LYS A 269 -14.59 6.15 47.17
CA LYS A 269 -14.87 7.39 46.44
C LYS A 269 -13.66 7.88 45.63
N LEU A 270 -12.45 7.68 46.14
CA LEU A 270 -11.21 8.05 45.43
C LEU A 270 -11.02 7.18 44.19
N ASP A 271 -11.26 5.88 44.32
CA ASP A 271 -11.19 4.94 43.20
C ASP A 271 -12.23 5.31 42.12
N LEU A 272 -13.44 5.70 42.51
CA LEU A 272 -14.48 6.17 41.59
C LEU A 272 -14.06 7.43 40.83
N GLN A 273 -13.34 8.35 41.46
CA GLN A 273 -12.77 9.52 40.78
C GLN A 273 -11.74 9.11 39.74
N TRP A 274 -10.88 8.12 40.05
CA TRP A 274 -9.94 7.57 39.07
C TRP A 274 -10.63 6.82 37.94
N VAL A 275 -11.73 6.12 38.21
CA VAL A 275 -12.59 5.54 37.16
C VAL A 275 -13.09 6.64 36.23
N GLN A 276 -13.58 7.76 36.75
CA GLN A 276 -14.03 8.89 35.93
C GLN A 276 -12.89 9.49 35.07
N VAL A 277 -11.71 9.72 35.66
CA VAL A 277 -10.51 10.20 34.94
C VAL A 277 -10.18 9.29 33.76
N LEU A 278 -10.21 7.97 33.97
CA LEU A 278 -10.00 6.97 32.93
C LEU A 278 -11.13 6.97 31.88
N SER A 279 -12.39 7.02 32.32
CA SER A 279 -13.56 6.95 31.43
C SER A 279 -13.66 8.13 30.47
N GLU A 280 -13.37 9.34 30.94
CA GLU A 280 -13.35 10.56 30.12
C GLU A 280 -12.07 10.70 29.26
N GLY A 281 -11.15 9.74 29.35
CA GLY A 281 -9.95 9.69 28.52
C GLY A 281 -8.85 10.68 28.91
N TRP A 282 -8.88 11.27 30.11
CA TRP A 282 -7.80 12.16 30.60
C TRP A 282 -6.44 11.46 30.69
N ALA A 283 -6.44 10.14 30.86
CA ALA A 283 -5.24 9.32 30.90
C ALA A 283 -4.99 8.53 29.58
N THR A 284 -5.51 9.02 28.45
CA THR A 284 -5.23 8.48 27.11
C THR A 284 -3.71 8.31 26.90
N PRO A 285 -3.22 7.16 26.39
CA PRO A 285 -3.95 6.09 25.70
C PRO A 285 -4.31 4.87 26.59
N LEU A 286 -4.35 5.01 27.92
CA LEU A 286 -4.66 3.87 28.80
C LEU A 286 -6.02 3.25 28.45
N LYS A 287 -6.05 1.91 28.42
CA LYS A 287 -7.27 1.11 28.16
C LYS A 287 -8.01 0.69 29.44
N GLY A 288 -7.58 1.22 30.58
CA GLY A 288 -8.06 0.90 31.92
C GLY A 288 -7.01 1.26 32.97
N PHE A 289 -7.15 0.72 34.19
CA PHE A 289 -6.10 0.83 35.20
C PHE A 289 -4.79 0.19 34.72
N MET A 290 -3.66 0.80 35.07
CA MET A 290 -2.34 0.35 34.64
C MET A 290 -2.08 -1.11 35.02
N ARG A 291 -1.59 -1.88 34.06
CA ARG A 291 -1.00 -3.20 34.26
C ARG A 291 0.43 -3.05 34.78
N GLU A 292 1.01 -4.15 35.25
CA GLU A 292 2.36 -4.18 35.83
C GLU A 292 3.40 -3.48 34.95
N LYS A 293 3.42 -3.77 33.65
CA LYS A 293 4.37 -3.18 32.70
C LYS A 293 4.21 -1.66 32.59
N GLU A 294 2.98 -1.18 32.46
CA GLU A 294 2.66 0.26 32.36
C GLU A 294 3.02 0.98 33.66
N TYR A 295 2.70 0.37 34.81
CA TYR A 295 3.07 0.88 36.12
C TYR A 295 4.59 0.99 36.28
N LEU A 296 5.33 -0.07 35.98
CA LEU A 296 6.80 -0.07 36.06
C LEU A 296 7.42 1.00 35.16
N GLN A 297 6.87 1.21 33.95
CA GLN A 297 7.35 2.26 33.05
C GLN A 297 7.15 3.66 33.65
N VAL A 298 5.96 3.92 34.20
CA VAL A 298 5.64 5.22 34.79
C VAL A 298 6.48 5.49 36.04
N ILE A 299 6.68 4.51 36.93
CA ILE A 299 7.48 4.75 38.14
C ILE A 299 8.98 4.97 37.84
N HIS A 300 9.51 4.30 36.81
CA HIS A 300 10.95 4.35 36.51
C HIS A 300 11.32 5.43 35.49
N PHE A 301 10.45 5.70 34.53
CA PHE A 301 10.72 6.61 33.41
C PHE A 301 9.80 7.83 33.38
N GLY A 302 8.76 7.88 34.23
CA GLY A 302 7.77 8.96 34.22
C GLY A 302 6.91 9.00 32.95
N THR A 303 6.91 7.94 32.14
CA THR A 303 6.25 7.89 30.83
C THR A 303 5.88 6.45 30.45
N LEU A 304 4.90 6.29 29.55
CA LEU A 304 4.55 5.01 28.92
C LEU A 304 5.33 4.85 27.62
N LEU A 305 5.99 3.70 27.44
CA LEU A 305 6.91 3.45 26.33
C LEU A 305 6.35 2.51 25.26
N ASP A 306 5.24 1.81 25.56
CA ASP A 306 4.73 0.72 24.71
C ASP A 306 4.16 1.17 23.37
N ASP A 307 3.82 2.46 23.22
CA ASP A 307 3.44 3.08 21.94
C ASP A 307 4.58 3.92 21.32
N ILE A 308 5.73 4.03 22.01
CA ILE A 308 6.92 4.81 21.61
C ILE A 308 8.08 3.87 21.28
N GLN A 309 7.79 2.67 20.76
CA GLN A 309 8.85 1.93 20.08
C GLN A 309 9.17 2.66 18.77
N THR A 310 10.28 3.40 18.80
CA THR A 310 10.95 4.23 17.76
C THR A 310 10.70 5.74 17.83
N ALA A 311 11.18 6.40 18.89
CA ALA A 311 11.48 7.83 18.86
C ALA A 311 12.56 8.24 19.89
N GLU A 312 13.64 7.48 20.02
CA GLU A 312 14.88 8.07 20.55
C GLU A 312 15.58 8.78 19.39
N ASP A 313 15.22 10.05 19.15
CA ASP A 313 16.13 11.12 18.64
C ASP A 313 15.45 12.45 18.23
N SER A 314 14.17 12.70 18.54
CA SER A 314 13.53 13.99 18.21
C SER A 314 13.16 14.78 19.46
N GLN A 315 14.06 15.71 19.79
CA GLN A 315 13.96 16.83 20.73
C GLN A 315 12.59 17.13 21.36
N LYS A 316 12.54 16.95 22.68
CA LYS A 316 11.99 17.88 23.70
C LYS A 316 10.77 18.71 23.27
N HIS A 317 9.59 18.11 23.31
CA HIS A 317 8.40 18.76 23.85
C HIS A 317 7.44 17.69 24.38
N TYR A 318 7.47 17.46 25.69
CA TYR A 318 6.53 16.55 26.36
C TYR A 318 5.71 17.33 27.37
N CYS A 319 4.39 17.10 27.33
CA CYS A 319 3.42 17.56 28.33
C CYS A 319 3.89 17.12 29.72
N GLN A 320 4.26 18.09 30.54
CA GLN A 320 4.39 17.87 31.98
C GLN A 320 2.98 17.75 32.56
N LEU A 321 2.63 16.57 33.07
CA LEU A 321 1.47 16.44 33.95
C LEU A 321 1.77 17.22 35.25
N PRO A 322 0.87 18.11 35.71
CA PRO A 322 1.09 18.84 36.95
C PRO A 322 1.02 17.87 38.13
N GLY A 323 2.09 17.78 38.91
CA GLY A 323 2.11 17.03 40.16
C GLY A 323 1.21 17.66 41.23
N PRO A 324 0.65 16.88 42.16
CA PRO A 324 -0.29 17.39 43.15
C PRO A 324 0.44 18.22 44.21
N SER A 325 0.18 19.53 44.25
CA SER A 325 0.51 20.39 45.38
C SER A 325 -0.53 20.17 46.49
N TRP A 326 -0.12 19.54 47.58
CA TRP A 326 -0.92 19.44 48.80
C TRP A 326 -0.97 20.80 49.50
N GLY A 327 -2.03 21.56 49.25
CA GLY A 327 -2.38 22.77 49.97
C GLY A 327 -3.64 22.52 50.79
N SER A 328 -3.46 22.45 52.10
CA SER A 328 -4.53 22.51 53.10
C SER A 328 -5.28 23.84 53.02
N GLN A 329 -6.60 23.81 52.83
CA GLN A 329 -7.53 24.74 53.50
C GLN A 329 -8.98 24.29 53.31
N ASP A 330 -9.67 24.26 54.46
CA ASP A 330 -11.11 24.12 54.62
C ASP A 330 -11.87 25.13 53.77
N GLU A 331 -12.97 24.71 53.12
CA GLU A 331 -14.25 25.42 53.22
C GLU A 331 -15.42 24.58 52.67
N LEU A 332 -16.47 24.55 53.48
CA LEU A 332 -17.76 23.95 53.22
C LEU A 332 -18.48 24.67 52.07
N SER A 333 -18.99 23.92 51.09
CA SER A 333 -20.23 24.28 50.41
C SER A 333 -20.91 23.08 49.78
N THR A 334 -22.10 22.78 50.31
CA THR A 334 -23.12 21.87 49.80
C THR A 334 -23.56 22.28 48.40
N CYS A 335 -23.71 21.32 47.47
CA CYS A 335 -24.57 21.51 46.30
C CYS A 335 -25.19 20.17 45.87
N ARG A 336 -26.45 20.27 45.43
CA ARG A 336 -27.43 19.20 45.17
C ARG A 336 -27.03 18.23 44.07
#